data_AF-A0AAN6T2J7-F1
#
_entry.id   AF-A0AAN6T2J7-F1
#
_cell.length_a   1.000
_cell.length_b   1.000
_cell.length_c   1.000
_cell.angle_alpha   90.00
_cell.angle_beta   90.00
_cell.angle_gamma   90.00
#
_symmetry.space_group_name_H-M   'P 1'
#
loop_
_entity.id
_entity.type
_entity.pdbx_description
1 polymer ?
#
loop_
_entity_poly.entity_id
_entity_poly.type
_entity_poly.pdbx_seq_one_letter_code
_entity_poly.pdbx_strand_id
1 'polypeptide(L)'
;LSKLIGGPSFITQLTLASNGIGIRVKGLADTGADGYIFGDRKAMKIIADKLNLERQDIGRTIPVTAFDGSPGRGIDNTYKVDAWLDGRVERKAPVLEIDLGPANHQVILGRRFFEIHDIKLDVRKRRFIWPDSRRDDKIDRILEIPFGNLLPKLVDAEHQAEVDRREREMQAQIERQKAQKEQR
;
A
#
# COMPACT_ATOMS: atom_id res chain seq x y z
N LEU A 1 -24.41 -16.22 -21.12
CA LEU A 1 -23.26 -16.65 -20.30
C LEU A 1 -22.29 -15.51 -20.01
N SER A 2 -21.89 -14.69 -20.99
CA SER A 2 -21.00 -13.52 -20.76
C SER A 2 -21.55 -12.46 -19.77
N LYS A 3 -22.88 -12.37 -19.59
CA LYS A 3 -23.50 -11.51 -18.55
C LYS A 3 -23.53 -12.15 -17.15
N LEU A 4 -23.17 -13.43 -17.02
CA LEU A 4 -23.24 -14.21 -15.77
C LEU A 4 -21.85 -14.59 -15.25
N ILE A 5 -20.80 -14.41 -16.04
CA ILE A 5 -19.42 -14.80 -15.72
C ILE A 5 -18.51 -13.61 -16.07
N GLY A 6 -17.65 -13.24 -15.12
CA GLY A 6 -16.69 -12.13 -15.26
C GLY A 6 -17.20 -10.82 -14.65
N GLY A 7 -16.47 -9.75 -14.96
CA GLY A 7 -16.66 -8.43 -14.36
C GLY A 7 -15.48 -8.03 -13.47
N PRO A 8 -15.26 -6.73 -13.26
CA PRO A 8 -14.13 -6.26 -12.48
C PRO A 8 -14.29 -6.65 -11.01
N SER A 9 -13.22 -7.14 -10.37
CA SER A 9 -13.18 -7.34 -8.92
C SER A 9 -13.52 -6.05 -8.18
N PHE A 10 -14.11 -6.13 -6.99
CA PHE A 10 -14.44 -4.95 -6.19
C PHE A 10 -13.17 -4.37 -5.55
N ILE A 11 -12.47 -3.55 -6.32
CA ILE A 11 -11.29 -2.80 -5.88
C ILE A 11 -11.72 -1.44 -5.32
N THR A 12 -11.22 -1.11 -4.14
CA THR A 12 -11.34 0.20 -3.50
C THR A 12 -9.98 0.88 -3.33
N GLN A 13 -9.99 2.19 -3.13
CA GLN A 13 -8.84 2.93 -2.63
C GLN A 13 -8.88 2.92 -1.11
N LEU A 14 -7.74 2.60 -0.50
CA LEU A 14 -7.51 2.64 0.94
C LEU A 14 -6.25 3.46 1.17
N THR A 15 -6.22 4.29 2.19
CA THR A 15 -4.97 4.94 2.63
C THR A 15 -4.49 4.25 3.90
N LEU A 16 -3.25 3.74 3.89
CA LEU A 16 -2.56 3.26 5.09
C LEU A 16 -1.68 4.40 5.60
N ALA A 17 -1.90 4.85 6.83
CA ALA A 17 -1.27 6.06 7.36
C ALA A 17 -0.58 5.87 8.71
N SER A 18 0.46 6.66 8.91
CA SER A 18 1.17 6.80 10.18
C SER A 18 1.86 8.16 10.23
N ASN A 19 1.84 8.81 11.40
CA ASN A 19 2.59 10.04 11.67
C ASN A 19 2.38 11.16 10.62
N GLY A 20 1.15 11.34 10.13
CA GLY A 20 0.80 12.39 9.16
C GLY A 20 1.17 12.09 7.70
N ILE A 21 1.70 10.90 7.41
CA ILE A 21 1.96 10.42 6.04
C ILE A 21 1.00 9.27 5.74
N GLY A 22 0.40 9.27 4.56
CA GLY A 22 -0.52 8.24 4.09
C GLY A 22 -0.06 7.67 2.77
N ILE A 23 -0.07 6.34 2.65
CA ILE A 23 0.18 5.66 1.38
C ILE A 23 -1.16 5.15 0.83
N ARG A 24 -1.53 5.67 -0.35
CA ARG A 24 -2.75 5.24 -1.03
C ARG A 24 -2.49 3.94 -1.79
N VAL A 25 -3.23 2.91 -1.43
CA VAL A 25 -3.12 1.54 -1.96
C VAL A 25 -4.44 1.08 -2.57
N LYS A 26 -4.36 0.08 -3.45
CA LYS A 26 -5.55 -0.65 -3.93
C LYS A 26 -5.87 -1.78 -2.97
N GLY A 27 -7.10 -1.79 -2.47
CA GLY A 27 -7.66 -2.85 -1.64
C GLY A 27 -8.70 -3.66 -2.39
N LEU A 28 -8.66 -4.99 -2.31
CA LEU A 28 -9.76 -5.86 -2.73
C LEU A 28 -10.74 -6.03 -1.58
N ALA A 29 -12.02 -5.76 -1.81
CA ALA A 29 -13.08 -6.12 -0.87
C ALA A 29 -13.47 -7.59 -1.13
N ASP A 30 -13.15 -8.48 -0.19
CA ASP A 30 -13.35 -9.91 -0.33
C ASP A 30 -14.00 -10.53 0.90
N THR A 31 -15.29 -10.86 0.79
CA THR A 31 -16.03 -11.55 1.86
C THR A 31 -15.65 -13.03 1.98
N GLY A 32 -14.96 -13.59 0.99
CA GLY A 32 -14.43 -14.96 1.04
C GLY A 32 -13.13 -15.07 1.83
N ALA A 33 -12.40 -13.97 2.02
CA ALA A 33 -11.18 -13.95 2.81
C ALA A 33 -11.49 -13.94 4.32
N ASP A 34 -11.16 -15.02 5.02
CA ASP A 34 -11.44 -15.18 6.45
C ASP A 34 -10.41 -14.49 7.36
N GLY A 35 -10.42 -13.16 7.34
CA GLY A 35 -9.62 -12.36 8.25
C GLY A 35 -10.00 -10.89 8.21
N TYR A 36 -9.16 -10.06 8.83
CA TYR A 36 -9.42 -8.65 9.00
C TYR A 36 -8.89 -7.85 7.81
N ILE A 37 -7.68 -7.31 7.89
CA ILE A 37 -6.98 -6.71 6.75
C ILE A 37 -5.75 -7.56 6.46
N PHE A 38 -5.58 -7.97 5.21
CA PHE A 38 -4.40 -8.66 4.74
C PHE A 38 -3.58 -7.75 3.85
N GLY A 39 -2.26 -7.69 4.06
CA GLY A 39 -1.35 -6.93 3.22
C GLY A 39 -0.37 -7.86 2.50
N ASP A 40 -0.14 -7.60 1.22
CA ASP A 40 0.91 -8.29 0.46
C ASP A 40 2.27 -8.00 1.10
N ARG A 41 3.06 -9.05 1.36
CA ARG A 41 4.35 -8.93 2.04
C ARG A 41 5.30 -7.95 1.37
N LYS A 42 5.42 -7.99 0.03
CA LYS A 42 6.35 -7.10 -0.69
C LYS A 42 5.87 -5.66 -0.61
N ALA A 43 4.57 -5.44 -0.80
CA ALA A 43 3.98 -4.11 -0.68
C ALA A 43 4.11 -3.57 0.76
N MET A 44 3.80 -4.39 1.76
CA MET A 44 3.86 -4.01 3.17
C MET A 44 5.27 -3.69 3.63
N LYS A 45 6.30 -4.36 3.12
CA LYS A 45 7.69 -3.97 3.37
C LYS A 45 7.97 -2.53 2.92
N ILE A 46 7.62 -2.20 1.67
CA ILE A 46 7.84 -0.86 1.10
C ILE A 46 7.02 0.20 1.89
N ILE A 47 5.77 -0.12 2.22
CA ILE A 47 4.89 0.77 2.98
C ILE A 47 5.44 0.98 4.40
N ALA A 48 5.87 -0.09 5.06
CA ALA A 48 6.43 -0.04 6.41
C ALA A 48 7.71 0.79 6.45
N ASP A 49 8.62 0.60 5.49
CA ASP A 49 9.84 1.40 5.38
C ASP A 49 9.49 2.89 5.21
N LYS A 50 8.48 3.21 4.39
CA LYS A 50 8.09 4.60 4.13
C LYS A 50 7.37 5.27 5.30
N LEU A 51 6.54 4.51 6.02
CA LEU A 51 5.74 4.98 7.14
C LEU A 51 6.44 4.79 8.50
N ASN A 52 7.67 4.26 8.51
CA ASN A 52 8.42 3.87 9.70
C ASN A 52 7.60 2.98 10.65
N LEU A 53 6.97 1.94 10.08
CA LEU A 53 6.15 1.00 10.84
C LEU A 53 7.01 -0.13 11.42
N GLU A 54 6.72 -0.49 12.66
CA GLU A 54 7.30 -1.67 13.29
C GLU A 54 6.54 -2.94 12.85
N ARG A 55 7.29 -3.95 12.39
CA ARG A 55 6.78 -5.29 12.10
C ARG A 55 6.67 -6.05 13.42
N GLN A 56 5.45 -6.47 13.78
CA GLN A 56 5.16 -7.14 15.05
C GLN A 56 4.98 -8.64 14.83
N ASP A 57 5.73 -9.44 15.60
CA ASP A 57 5.54 -10.90 15.66
C ASP A 57 4.24 -11.21 16.41
N ILE A 58 3.45 -12.13 15.87
CA ILE A 58 2.18 -12.59 16.46
C ILE A 58 2.44 -13.68 17.51
N GLY A 59 3.68 -14.19 17.61
CA GLY A 59 4.12 -15.22 18.56
C GLY A 59 3.75 -16.64 18.15
N ARG A 60 3.07 -16.79 17.01
CA ARG A 60 2.73 -18.09 16.40
C ARG A 60 2.45 -17.93 14.91
N THR A 61 2.68 -19.00 14.16
CA THR A 61 2.30 -19.09 12.76
C THR A 61 0.85 -19.55 12.64
N ILE A 62 -0.01 -18.72 12.07
CA ILE A 62 -1.40 -19.05 11.75
C ILE A 62 -1.43 -19.63 10.32
N PRO A 63 -1.86 -20.88 10.11
CA PRO A 63 -1.91 -21.46 8.79
C PRO A 63 -2.91 -20.70 7.90
N VAL A 64 -2.55 -20.50 6.64
CA VAL A 64 -3.41 -19.89 5.63
C VAL A 64 -3.61 -20.89 4.51
N THR A 65 -4.87 -21.03 4.08
CA THR A 65 -5.23 -21.80 2.91
C THR A 65 -5.64 -20.81 1.82
N ALA A 66 -4.99 -20.90 0.66
CA ALA A 66 -5.38 -20.11 -0.50
C ALA A 66 -6.75 -20.57 -1.03
N PHE A 67 -7.34 -19.77 -1.91
CA PHE A 67 -8.65 -20.07 -2.49
C PHE A 67 -8.70 -21.45 -3.20
N ASP A 68 -7.60 -21.88 -3.80
CA ASP A 68 -7.47 -23.18 -4.48
C ASP A 68 -7.26 -24.36 -3.52
N GLY A 69 -7.32 -24.13 -2.21
CA GLY A 69 -7.08 -25.15 -1.19
C GLY A 69 -5.59 -25.43 -0.95
N SER A 70 -4.68 -24.77 -1.68
CA SER A 70 -3.25 -24.96 -1.47
C SER A 70 -2.81 -24.34 -0.14
N PRO A 71 -1.88 -25.00 0.58
CA PRO A 71 -1.29 -24.43 1.77
C PRO A 71 -0.45 -23.21 1.36
N GLY A 72 -0.83 -22.04 1.85
CA GLY A 72 -0.05 -20.82 1.75
C GLY A 72 1.00 -20.75 2.86
N ARG A 73 1.93 -19.80 2.74
CA ARG A 73 2.79 -19.45 3.89
C ARG A 73 1.90 -18.90 5.01
N GLY A 74 2.03 -19.47 6.20
CA GLY A 74 1.28 -19.01 7.37
C GLY A 74 1.62 -17.56 7.77
N ILE A 75 0.68 -16.92 8.45
CA ILE A 75 0.80 -15.57 8.99
C ILE A 75 1.55 -15.65 10.32
N ASP A 76 2.71 -15.02 10.37
CA ASP A 76 3.57 -14.92 11.55
C ASP A 76 3.75 -13.47 12.02
N ASN A 77 3.37 -12.48 11.18
CA ASN A 77 3.65 -11.07 11.43
C ASN A 77 2.48 -10.15 11.08
N THR A 78 2.43 -9.01 11.75
CA THR A 78 1.44 -7.95 11.53
C THR A 78 2.05 -6.56 11.63
N TYR A 79 1.38 -5.58 11.04
CA TYR A 79 1.66 -4.15 11.21
C TYR A 79 0.44 -3.48 11.83
N LYS A 80 0.66 -2.47 12.69
CA LYS A 80 -0.41 -1.59 13.15
C LYS A 80 -0.33 -0.27 12.40
N VAL A 81 -1.42 0.11 11.75
CA VAL A 81 -1.48 1.30 10.89
C VAL A 81 -2.86 1.94 10.98
N ASP A 82 -2.96 3.24 10.74
CA ASP A 82 -4.28 3.87 10.60
C ASP A 82 -4.80 3.59 9.18
N ALA A 83 -5.92 2.88 9.07
CA ALA A 83 -6.51 2.48 7.80
C ALA A 83 -7.71 3.37 7.46
N TRP A 84 -7.62 4.07 6.33
CA TRP A 84 -8.54 5.12 5.92
C TRP A 84 -9.35 4.66 4.70
N LEU A 85 -10.67 4.56 4.86
CA LEU A 85 -11.61 4.09 3.85
C LEU A 85 -12.88 4.94 3.89
N ASP A 86 -13.32 5.46 2.74
CA ASP A 86 -14.57 6.26 2.63
C ASP A 86 -14.71 7.36 3.70
N GLY A 87 -13.64 8.12 3.93
CA GLY A 87 -13.64 9.23 4.92
C GLY A 87 -13.68 8.79 6.38
N ARG A 88 -13.53 7.49 6.65
CA ARG A 88 -13.49 6.91 8.00
C ARG A 88 -12.09 6.36 8.27
N VAL A 89 -11.69 6.44 9.54
CA VAL A 89 -10.38 6.00 10.01
C VAL A 89 -10.56 4.88 11.01
N GLU A 90 -9.94 3.74 10.71
CA GLU A 90 -9.68 2.71 11.71
C GLU A 90 -8.28 2.90 12.27
N ARG A 91 -8.18 3.33 13.52
CA ARG A 91 -6.89 3.61 14.16
C ARG A 91 -6.20 2.32 14.62
N LYS A 92 -4.89 2.23 14.40
CA LYS A 92 -4.07 1.07 14.79
C LYS A 92 -4.64 -0.26 14.29
N ALA A 93 -5.25 -0.25 13.11
CA ALA A 93 -5.77 -1.43 12.44
C ALA A 93 -4.64 -2.46 12.22
N PRO A 94 -4.83 -3.73 12.63
CA PRO A 94 -3.86 -4.78 12.35
C PRO A 94 -3.93 -5.20 10.87
N VAL A 95 -2.80 -5.12 10.18
CA VAL A 95 -2.62 -5.65 8.83
C VAL A 95 -1.82 -6.93 8.92
N LEU A 96 -2.44 -8.05 8.56
CA LEU A 96 -1.85 -9.38 8.56
C LEU A 96 -1.00 -9.56 7.31
N GLU A 97 0.28 -9.89 7.48
CA GLU A 97 1.21 -10.01 6.35
C GLU A 97 1.06 -11.38 5.67
N ILE A 98 0.73 -11.40 4.38
CA ILE A 98 0.63 -12.62 3.55
C ILE A 98 1.21 -12.42 2.16
N ASP A 99 1.43 -13.51 1.42
CA ASP A 99 1.79 -13.46 0.00
C ASP A 99 0.51 -13.46 -0.85
N LEU A 100 0.17 -12.33 -1.47
CA LEU A 100 -1.05 -12.20 -2.29
C LEU A 100 -0.87 -12.67 -3.74
N GLY A 101 0.33 -13.08 -4.13
CA GLY A 101 0.66 -13.50 -5.49
C GLY A 101 0.65 -12.34 -6.50
N PRO A 102 0.51 -12.60 -7.81
CA PRO A 102 0.60 -11.60 -8.88
C PRO A 102 -0.66 -10.71 -9.02
N ALA A 103 -1.27 -10.32 -7.90
CA ALA A 103 -2.49 -9.53 -7.88
C ALA A 103 -2.23 -8.02 -8.11
N ASN A 104 -3.20 -7.31 -8.69
CA ASN A 104 -3.16 -5.85 -8.91
C ASN A 104 -3.63 -5.04 -7.68
N HIS A 105 -3.54 -5.60 -6.49
CA HIS A 105 -3.91 -4.97 -5.23
C HIS A 105 -2.86 -5.27 -4.16
N GLN A 106 -2.66 -4.33 -3.25
CA GLN A 106 -1.68 -4.47 -2.17
C GLN A 106 -2.33 -5.00 -0.89
N VAL A 107 -3.66 -4.85 -0.76
CA VAL A 107 -4.41 -5.17 0.45
C VAL A 107 -5.68 -5.95 0.09
N ILE A 108 -6.11 -6.84 0.99
CA ILE A 108 -7.46 -7.42 1.00
C ILE A 108 -8.16 -6.97 2.28
N LEU A 109 -9.36 -6.40 2.13
CA LEU A 109 -10.30 -6.21 3.23
C LEU A 109 -11.14 -7.48 3.33
N GLY A 110 -10.86 -8.28 4.34
CA GLY A 110 -11.51 -9.57 4.56
C GLY A 110 -12.84 -9.45 5.29
N ARG A 111 -13.51 -10.59 5.42
CA ARG A 111 -14.83 -10.73 6.06
C ARG A 111 -14.88 -10.12 7.46
N ARG A 112 -13.84 -10.31 8.29
CA ARG A 112 -13.84 -9.81 9.68
C ARG A 112 -13.82 -8.29 9.74
N PHE A 113 -13.22 -7.61 8.77
CA PHE A 113 -13.26 -6.15 8.69
C PHE A 113 -14.69 -5.66 8.50
N PHE A 114 -15.45 -6.28 7.58
CA PHE A 114 -16.84 -5.93 7.34
C PHE A 114 -17.73 -6.26 8.53
N GLU A 115 -17.54 -7.42 9.17
CA GLU A 115 -18.32 -7.83 10.35
C GLU A 115 -18.13 -6.89 11.54
N ILE A 116 -16.88 -6.58 11.90
CA ILE A 116 -16.57 -5.74 13.06
C ILE A 116 -17.12 -4.32 12.90
N HIS A 117 -17.24 -3.85 11.66
CA HIS A 117 -17.66 -2.48 11.36
C HIS A 117 -19.09 -2.36 10.81
N ASP A 118 -19.84 -3.47 10.77
CA ASP A 118 -21.19 -3.59 10.21
C ASP A 118 -21.31 -2.99 8.79
N ILE A 119 -20.32 -3.27 7.95
CA ILE A 119 -20.24 -2.76 6.59
C ILE A 119 -20.95 -3.73 5.65
N LYS A 120 -21.87 -3.21 4.83
CA LYS A 120 -22.49 -3.98 3.74
C LYS A 120 -21.86 -3.62 2.41
N LEU A 121 -21.64 -4.62 1.56
CA LEU A 121 -21.16 -4.41 0.19
C LEU A 121 -22.34 -4.24 -0.77
N ASP A 122 -22.50 -3.05 -1.34
CA ASP A 122 -23.44 -2.82 -2.43
C ASP A 122 -22.79 -3.25 -3.75
N VAL A 123 -22.98 -4.51 -4.13
CA VAL A 123 -22.38 -5.08 -5.35
C VAL A 123 -22.87 -4.42 -6.64
N ARG A 124 -24.08 -3.84 -6.62
CA ARG A 124 -24.68 -3.17 -7.78
C ARG A 124 -24.01 -1.83 -8.03
N LYS A 125 -23.76 -1.05 -6.98
CA LYS A 125 -23.13 0.27 -7.07
C LYS A 125 -21.63 0.28 -6.75
N ARG A 126 -21.09 -0.87 -6.33
CA ARG A 126 -19.68 -1.09 -5.96
C ARG A 126 -19.20 -0.09 -4.91
N ARG A 127 -19.94 0.00 -3.80
CA ARG A 127 -19.65 0.88 -2.67
C ARG A 127 -19.86 0.18 -1.34
N PHE A 128 -19.24 0.70 -0.30
CA PHE A 128 -19.52 0.31 1.07
C PHE A 128 -20.76 1.06 1.56
N ILE A 129 -21.64 0.35 2.26
CA ILE A 129 -22.73 0.94 3.03
C ILE A 129 -22.31 0.80 4.49
N TRP A 130 -21.96 1.94 5.08
CA TRP A 130 -21.62 2.05 6.49
C TRP A 130 -22.89 2.19 7.33
N PRO A 131 -22.88 1.77 8.60
CA PRO A 131 -24.00 1.98 9.49
C PRO A 131 -24.17 3.48 9.82
N ASP A 132 -25.40 3.95 9.96
CA ASP A 132 -25.71 5.36 10.25
C ASP A 132 -25.11 5.84 11.58
N SER A 133 -24.85 4.92 12.50
CA SER A 133 -24.18 5.19 13.77
C SER A 133 -22.70 5.58 13.59
N ARG A 134 -22.07 5.21 12.47
CA ARG A 134 -20.65 5.50 12.19
C ARG A 134 -20.51 6.80 11.38
N ARG A 135 -20.19 7.87 12.11
CA ARG A 135 -19.88 9.18 11.55
C ARG A 135 -18.52 9.18 10.86
N ASP A 136 -18.34 10.12 9.94
CA ASP A 136 -17.05 10.42 9.33
C ASP A 136 -16.09 10.94 10.40
N ASP A 137 -14.84 10.49 10.34
CA ASP A 137 -13.82 10.90 11.28
C ASP A 137 -13.23 12.24 10.87
N LYS A 138 -12.88 13.08 11.86
CA LYS A 138 -12.10 14.29 11.58
C LYS A 138 -10.72 13.87 11.09
N ILE A 139 -10.47 14.18 9.82
CA ILE A 139 -9.22 13.93 9.13
C ILE A 139 -8.15 14.90 9.65
N ASP A 140 -7.12 14.37 10.31
CA ASP A 140 -5.88 15.11 10.49
C ASP A 140 -5.27 15.35 9.10
N ARG A 141 -4.59 16.48 8.87
CA ARG A 141 -3.99 16.74 7.54
C ARG A 141 -2.91 15.69 7.26
N ILE A 142 -3.19 14.77 6.36
CA ILE A 142 -2.25 13.74 5.92
C ILE A 142 -1.73 14.05 4.53
N LEU A 143 -0.41 13.91 4.36
CA LEU A 143 0.22 13.91 3.05
C LEU A 143 0.03 12.54 2.41
N GLU A 144 -0.86 12.43 1.43
CA GLU A 144 -1.10 11.19 0.70
C GLU A 144 -0.12 11.00 -0.47
N ILE A 145 0.50 9.83 -0.52
CA ILE A 145 1.42 9.41 -1.58
C ILE A 145 0.85 8.14 -2.23
N PRO A 146 0.62 8.11 -3.56
CA PRO A 146 0.25 6.87 -4.24
C PRO A 146 1.33 5.81 -4.12
N PHE A 147 0.96 4.55 -3.84
CA PHE A 147 1.91 3.44 -3.69
C PHE A 147 2.86 3.28 -4.89
N GLY A 148 2.37 3.52 -6.12
CA GLY A 148 3.19 3.45 -7.33
C GLY A 148 4.39 4.41 -7.33
N ASN A 149 4.33 5.52 -6.58
CA ASN A 149 5.43 6.46 -6.46
C ASN A 149 6.54 5.96 -5.51
N LEU A 150 6.28 4.91 -4.73
CA LEU A 150 7.27 4.27 -3.86
C LEU A 150 8.08 3.20 -4.59
N LEU A 151 7.59 2.74 -5.75
CA LEU A 151 8.30 1.75 -6.53
C LEU A 151 9.54 2.39 -7.16
N PRO A 152 10.67 1.65 -7.24
CA PRO A 152 11.84 2.12 -7.97
C PRO A 152 11.41 2.53 -9.38
N LYS A 153 11.68 3.78 -9.74
CA LYS A 153 11.55 4.19 -11.15
C LYS A 153 12.60 3.41 -11.92
N LEU A 154 12.21 2.80 -13.04
CA LEU A 154 13.18 2.35 -14.02
C LEU A 154 14.00 3.57 -14.42
N VAL A 155 15.28 3.55 -14.05
CA VAL A 155 16.22 4.59 -14.46
C VAL A 155 16.41 4.41 -15.95
N ASP A 156 16.04 5.43 -16.72
CA ASP A 156 16.38 5.49 -18.13
C ASP A 156 17.90 5.63 -18.22
N ALA A 157 18.55 4.57 -18.72
CA ALA A 157 20.00 4.50 -18.80
C ALA A 157 20.59 5.60 -19.70
N GLU A 158 19.85 6.04 -20.73
CA GLU A 158 20.28 7.11 -21.61
C GLU A 158 20.19 8.46 -20.89
N HIS A 159 19.11 8.69 -20.14
CA HIS A 159 18.95 9.90 -19.34
C HIS A 159 20.02 10.01 -18.25
N GLN A 160 20.34 8.91 -17.57
CA GLN A 160 21.39 8.90 -16.54
C GLN A 160 22.78 9.15 -17.15
N ALA A 161 23.09 8.52 -18.29
CA ALA A 161 24.35 8.75 -18.99
C ALA A 161 24.50 10.21 -19.46
N GLU A 162 23.41 10.87 -19.86
CA GLU A 162 23.41 12.29 -20.22
C GLU A 162 23.66 13.19 -19.00
N VAL A 163 23.00 12.94 -17.87
CA VAL A 163 23.21 13.67 -16.62
C VAL A 163 24.67 13.56 -16.18
N ASP A 164 25.22 12.33 -16.16
CA ASP A 164 26.60 12.07 -15.78
C ASP A 164 27.62 12.72 -16.75
N ARG A 165 27.25 12.89 -18.03
CA ARG A 165 28.07 13.63 -19.00
C ARG A 165 28.08 15.12 -18.66
N ARG A 166 26.91 15.72 -18.42
CA ARG A 166 26.77 17.15 -18.10
C ARG A 166 27.47 17.50 -16.78
N GLU A 167 27.40 16.61 -15.79
CA GLU A 167 28.06 16.80 -14.50
C GLU A 167 29.59 16.80 -14.64
N ARG A 168 30.15 15.91 -15.46
CA ARG A 168 31.59 15.91 -15.80
C ARG A 168 32.03 17.18 -16.53
N GLU A 169 31.23 17.65 -17.49
CA GLU A 169 31.51 18.89 -18.22
C GLU A 169 31.50 20.10 -17.28
N MET A 170 30.51 20.18 -16.38
CA MET A 170 30.41 21.25 -15.39
C MET A 170 31.59 21.25 -14.42
N GLN A 171 31.99 20.08 -13.92
CA GLN A 171 33.11 19.95 -12.99
C GLN A 171 34.43 20.38 -13.62
N ALA A 172 34.69 19.97 -14.88
CA ALA A 172 35.87 20.40 -15.63
C ALA A 172 35.88 21.93 -15.86
N GLN A 173 34.70 22.54 -16.04
CA GLN A 173 34.58 23.99 -16.21
C GLN A 173 34.86 24.74 -14.91
N ILE A 174 34.38 24.21 -13.77
CA ILE A 174 34.67 24.73 -12.43
C ILE A 174 36.17 24.68 -12.14
N GLU A 175 36.83 23.56 -12.45
CA GLU A 175 38.28 23.39 -12.25
C GLU A 175 39.11 24.37 -13.10
N ARG A 176 38.74 24.54 -14.38
CA ARG A 176 39.39 25.53 -15.26
C ARG A 176 39.25 26.96 -14.74
N GLN A 177 38.08 27.31 -14.22
CA GLN A 177 37.86 28.65 -13.64
C GLN A 177 38.64 28.86 -12.34
N LYS A 178 38.79 27.83 -11.50
CA LYS A 178 39.65 27.89 -10.30
C LYS A 178 41.11 28.10 -10.67
N ALA A 179 41.63 27.32 -11.62
CA ALA A 179 43.02 27.45 -12.09
C ALA A 179 43.31 28.84 -12.70
N GLN A 180 42.36 29.42 -13.43
CA GLN A 180 42.50 30.79 -13.98
C GLN A 180 42.44 31.89 -12.92
N LYS A 181 41.77 31.66 -11.78
CA LYS A 181 41.73 32.60 -10.66
C LYS A 181 42.99 32.55 -9.79
N GLU A 182 43.66 31.40 -9.70
CA GLU A 182 44.92 31.24 -8.94
C GLU A 182 46.15 31.78 -9.69
N GLN A 183 46.05 32.05 -10.99
CA GLN A 183 47.10 32.63 -11.82
C GLN A 183 47.01 34.17 -11.97
N ARG A 184 46.07 34.82 -11.28
CA ARG A 184 45.90 36.28 -11.22
C ARG A 184 46.28 36.81 -9.85
#